data_AF-A0A834AFV1-F1
#
_entry.id   AF-A0A834AFV1-F1
#
_cell.length_a   1.000
_cell.length_b   1.000
_cell.length_c   1.000
_cell.angle_alpha   90.00
_cell.angle_beta   90.00
_cell.angle_gamma   90.00
#
_symmetry.space_group_name_H-M   'P 1'
#
loop_
_entity.id
_entity.type
_entity.pdbx_description
1 polymer ?
#
loop_
_entity_poly.entity_id
_entity_poly.type
_entity_poly.pdbx_seq_one_letter_code
_entity_poly.pdbx_strand_id
1 'polypeptide(L)'
;MEELTEVITAAELHPLQCNVFVYSSSKGTVRLCDMRASALCDRHAKFFEEPEDPSSRSFFSEIISSISDVKFSHSGRYMMTRDYLSVKVWDLNMESRPVETHQVHEYLRGKLCSLYENDCVFDKFECCWNGPDSAIMTGSYNNFFRMFDRNTRRDVTLEASRESSRPRASLKPRRVCPGGRRKKDEISVDSLDFNKKILHTAWHPADNVIAVAATNNLYIFQDKVN
;
A
#
# COMPACT_ATOMS: atom_id res chain seq x y z
N MET A 1 21.74 -2.98 -19.85
CA MET A 1 20.80 -2.61 -18.79
C MET A 1 21.59 -2.74 -17.51
N GLU A 2 22.02 -1.63 -16.93
CA GLU A 2 22.77 -1.67 -15.67
C GLU A 2 21.87 -2.32 -14.62
N GLU A 3 22.37 -3.32 -13.92
CA GLU A 3 21.64 -3.95 -12.83
C GLU A 3 21.43 -2.88 -11.75
N LEU A 4 20.17 -2.48 -11.52
CA LEU A 4 19.85 -1.51 -10.49
C LEU A 4 20.35 -2.06 -9.15
N THR A 5 21.23 -1.30 -8.51
CA THR A 5 21.75 -1.68 -7.20
C THR A 5 20.57 -1.75 -6.23
N GLU A 6 20.45 -2.89 -5.53
CA GLU A 6 19.40 -3.07 -4.54
C GLU A 6 19.59 -2.08 -3.38
N VAL A 7 18.54 -1.33 -3.04
CA VAL A 7 18.55 -0.38 -1.93
C VAL A 7 17.46 -0.71 -0.92
N ILE A 8 17.72 -0.40 0.35
CA ILE A 8 16.70 -0.49 1.41
C ILE A 8 15.68 0.63 1.20
N THR A 9 14.39 0.27 1.24
CA THR A 9 13.30 1.22 0.97
C THR A 9 12.48 1.57 2.21
N ALA A 10 12.29 0.61 3.12
CA ALA A 10 11.62 0.80 4.40
C ALA A 10 12.17 -0.20 5.42
N ALA A 11 12.02 0.11 6.70
CA ALA A 11 12.39 -0.79 7.79
C ALA A 11 11.48 -0.56 9.01
N GLU A 12 11.19 -1.63 9.75
CA GLU A 12 10.34 -1.55 10.94
C GLU A 12 10.72 -2.62 11.98
N LEU A 13 10.61 -2.25 13.25
CA LEU A 13 10.79 -3.15 14.38
C LEU A 13 9.50 -3.93 14.66
N HIS A 14 9.64 -5.19 15.08
CA HIS A 14 8.50 -6.00 15.45
C HIS A 14 7.82 -5.43 16.72
N PRO A 15 6.48 -5.29 16.75
CA PRO A 15 5.79 -4.59 17.83
C PRO A 15 5.95 -5.25 19.22
N LEU A 16 6.23 -6.55 19.25
CA LEU A 16 6.33 -7.34 20.49
C LEU A 16 7.72 -7.94 20.74
N GLN A 17 8.61 -7.99 19.74
CA GLN A 17 9.87 -8.74 19.80
C GLN A 17 11.02 -7.78 19.56
N CYS A 18 11.69 -7.34 20.64
CA CYS A 18 12.73 -6.32 20.58
C CYS A 18 13.96 -6.70 19.73
N ASN A 19 14.14 -7.99 19.44
CA ASN A 19 15.23 -8.51 18.63
C ASN A 19 14.88 -8.68 17.15
N VAL A 20 13.63 -8.48 16.75
CA VAL A 20 13.18 -8.72 15.38
C VAL A 20 12.88 -7.40 14.69
N PHE A 21 13.41 -7.25 13.49
CA PHE A 21 13.06 -6.17 12.58
C PHE A 21 13.01 -6.68 11.15
N VAL A 22 12.31 -5.95 10.30
CA VAL A 22 12.29 -6.18 8.85
C VAL A 22 12.83 -4.98 8.11
N TYR A 23 13.36 -5.23 6.93
CA TYR A 23 13.56 -4.19 5.93
C TYR A 23 13.17 -4.69 4.55
N SER A 24 12.56 -3.82 3.77
CA SER A 24 12.19 -4.06 2.38
C SER A 24 13.21 -3.46 1.43
N SER A 25 13.20 -3.91 0.17
CA SER A 25 14.09 -3.38 -0.86
C SER A 25 13.39 -2.91 -2.14
N SER A 26 14.15 -2.18 -2.94
CA SER A 26 13.76 -1.74 -4.28
C SER A 26 13.56 -2.88 -5.28
N LYS A 27 13.99 -4.11 -4.95
CA LYS A 27 13.78 -5.30 -5.77
C LYS A 27 12.53 -6.11 -5.37
N GLY A 28 11.71 -5.59 -4.46
CA GLY A 28 10.46 -6.24 -4.06
C GLY A 28 10.60 -7.39 -3.07
N THR A 29 11.69 -7.39 -2.29
CA THR A 29 11.96 -8.42 -1.29
C THR A 29 11.88 -7.86 0.12
N VAL A 30 11.55 -8.70 1.09
CA VAL A 30 11.62 -8.36 2.52
C VAL A 30 12.54 -9.32 3.25
N ARG A 31 13.42 -8.76 4.07
CA ARG A 31 14.34 -9.51 4.92
C ARG A 31 13.96 -9.28 6.37
N LEU A 32 13.74 -10.37 7.11
CA LEU A 32 13.54 -10.34 8.55
C LEU A 32 14.84 -10.72 9.21
N CYS A 33 15.29 -9.90 10.15
CA CYS A 33 16.53 -10.07 10.89
C CYS A 33 16.25 -10.39 12.36
N ASP A 34 17.08 -11.25 12.95
CA ASP A 34 17.08 -11.53 14.38
C ASP A 34 18.42 -11.06 14.99
N MET A 35 18.36 -10.00 15.80
CA MET A 35 19.53 -9.41 16.45
C MET A 35 20.19 -10.33 17.49
N ARG A 36 19.54 -11.43 17.90
CA ARG A 36 20.15 -12.44 18.77
C ARG A 36 21.06 -13.39 18.02
N ALA A 37 20.84 -13.58 16.72
CA ALA A 37 21.58 -14.54 15.91
C ALA A 37 22.98 -14.03 15.53
N SER A 38 23.14 -12.73 15.30
CA SER A 38 24.42 -12.08 14.98
C SER A 38 24.40 -10.63 15.45
N ALA A 39 25.48 -10.18 16.10
CA ALA A 39 25.64 -8.79 16.53
C ALA A 39 25.63 -7.81 15.35
N LEU A 40 26.04 -8.25 14.15
CA LEU A 40 26.11 -7.41 12.95
C LEU A 40 24.82 -7.43 12.14
N CYS A 41 23.91 -8.39 12.40
CA CYS A 41 22.70 -8.60 11.59
C CYS A 41 22.98 -8.70 10.07
N ASP A 42 24.16 -9.20 9.72
CA ASP A 42 24.69 -9.33 8.36
C ASP A 42 24.05 -10.47 7.55
N ARG A 43 23.29 -11.32 8.25
CA ARG A 43 22.44 -12.36 7.66
C ARG A 43 20.99 -12.12 8.05
N HIS A 44 20.09 -12.30 7.10
CA HIS A 44 18.66 -12.34 7.38
C HIS A 44 18.29 -13.70 7.97
N ALA A 45 17.38 -13.70 8.95
CA ALA A 45 16.80 -14.92 9.50
C ALA A 45 15.77 -15.54 8.56
N LYS A 46 14.99 -14.69 7.87
CA LYS A 46 14.00 -15.09 6.86
C LYS A 46 14.02 -14.15 5.66
N PHE A 47 13.69 -14.69 4.49
CA PHE A 47 13.65 -13.96 3.23
C PHE A 47 12.31 -14.20 2.54
N PHE A 48 11.53 -13.13 2.40
CA PHE A 48 10.21 -13.15 1.81
C PHE A 48 10.30 -12.61 0.38
N GLU A 49 9.94 -13.47 -0.57
CA GLU A 49 9.94 -13.17 -1.99
C GLU A 49 8.80 -13.96 -2.65
N GLU A 50 8.09 -13.30 -3.57
CA GLU A 50 7.09 -13.95 -4.39
C GLU A 50 7.72 -14.27 -5.75
N PRO A 51 7.77 -15.54 -6.18
CA PRO A 51 8.30 -15.88 -7.49
C PRO A 51 7.50 -15.19 -8.61
N GLU A 52 8.16 -14.36 -9.41
CA GLU A 52 7.56 -13.80 -10.62
C GLU A 52 7.59 -14.82 -11.76
N ASP A 53 6.46 -14.98 -12.46
CA ASP A 53 6.42 -15.77 -13.70
C ASP A 53 7.27 -15.06 -14.77
N PRO A 54 8.32 -15.71 -15.31
CA PRO A 54 9.17 -15.12 -16.34
C PRO A 54 8.39 -14.64 -17.58
N SER A 55 7.25 -15.24 -17.88
CA SER A 55 6.40 -14.86 -19.01
C SER A 55 5.65 -13.54 -18.79
N SER A 56 5.45 -13.17 -17.52
CA SER A 56 4.79 -11.92 -17.11
C SER A 56 5.76 -10.76 -16.88
N ARG A 57 7.08 -11.05 -16.90
CA ARG A 57 8.13 -10.09 -16.61
C ARG A 57 8.24 -9.07 -17.73
N SER A 58 8.14 -7.81 -17.37
CA SER A 58 8.28 -6.66 -18.26
C SER A 58 9.38 -5.73 -17.75
N PHE A 59 9.78 -4.75 -18.56
CA PHE A 59 10.68 -3.69 -18.10
C PHE A 59 10.15 -3.00 -16.82
N PHE A 60 8.84 -2.79 -16.75
CA PHE A 60 8.22 -2.14 -15.60
C PHE A 60 8.13 -3.03 -14.36
N SER A 61 8.28 -4.35 -14.49
CA SER A 61 8.14 -5.27 -13.35
C SER A 61 9.10 -4.93 -12.21
N GLU A 62 10.37 -4.65 -12.53
CA GLU A 62 11.37 -4.26 -11.52
C GLU A 62 11.12 -2.88 -10.92
N ILE A 63 10.50 -1.96 -11.68
CA ILE A 63 10.17 -0.61 -11.19
C ILE A 63 9.00 -0.68 -10.21
N ILE A 64 7.93 -1.39 -10.57
CA ILE A 64 6.71 -1.47 -9.77
C ILE A 64 6.79 -2.47 -8.62
N SER A 65 7.75 -3.40 -8.64
CA SER A 65 7.97 -4.36 -7.54
C SER A 65 8.67 -3.72 -6.35
N SER A 66 9.30 -2.56 -6.51
CA SER A 66 9.91 -1.78 -5.43
C SER A 66 8.90 -1.56 -4.30
N ILE A 67 9.22 -2.06 -3.11
CA ILE A 67 8.36 -1.89 -1.93
C ILE A 67 8.56 -0.48 -1.41
N SER A 68 7.46 0.26 -1.28
CA SER A 68 7.43 1.62 -0.76
C SER A 68 7.26 1.70 0.76
N ASP A 69 6.60 0.71 1.36
CA ASP A 69 6.34 0.67 2.80
C ASP A 69 6.19 -0.77 3.32
N VAL A 70 6.57 -0.99 4.57
CA VAL A 70 6.45 -2.27 5.29
C VAL A 70 5.88 -2.01 6.69
N LYS A 71 4.82 -2.75 7.05
CA LYS A 71 4.12 -2.61 8.33
C LYS A 71 3.77 -3.94 8.98
N PHE A 72 4.30 -4.21 10.15
CA PHE A 72 3.81 -5.27 11.02
C PHE A 72 2.37 -4.99 11.44
N SER A 73 1.57 -6.06 11.46
CA SER A 73 0.28 -6.06 12.13
C SER A 73 0.46 -5.84 13.63
N HIS A 74 -0.52 -5.26 14.31
CA HIS A 74 -0.46 -5.01 15.76
C HIS A 74 -0.30 -6.32 16.56
N SER A 75 -0.87 -7.42 16.06
CA SER A 75 -0.68 -8.77 16.61
C SER A 75 0.74 -9.32 16.47
N GLY A 76 1.57 -8.74 15.59
CA GLY A 76 2.91 -9.21 15.25
C GLY A 76 2.94 -10.50 14.42
N ARG A 77 1.80 -11.12 14.11
CA ARG A 77 1.77 -12.37 13.34
C ARG A 77 1.99 -12.15 11.84
N TYR A 78 1.48 -11.03 11.33
CA TYR A 78 1.53 -10.67 9.93
C TYR A 78 2.38 -9.44 9.70
N MET A 79 2.87 -9.30 8.48
CA MET A 79 3.40 -8.04 7.96
C MET A 79 2.70 -7.70 6.65
N MET A 80 2.63 -6.41 6.33
CA MET A 80 2.08 -5.88 5.11
C MET A 80 3.18 -5.17 4.34
N THR A 81 3.16 -5.30 3.02
CA THR A 81 4.05 -4.59 2.10
C THR A 81 3.23 -3.85 1.07
N ARG A 82 3.60 -2.60 0.78
CA ARG A 82 3.01 -1.82 -0.32
C ARG A 82 4.02 -1.69 -1.46
N ASP A 83 3.70 -2.30 -2.60
CA ASP A 83 4.36 -1.99 -3.87
C ASP A 83 3.54 -0.96 -4.65
N TYR A 84 3.93 -0.62 -5.87
CA TYR A 84 3.24 0.45 -6.59
C TYR A 84 1.75 0.12 -6.80
N LEU A 85 1.42 -1.06 -7.34
CA LEU A 85 0.05 -1.42 -7.74
C LEU A 85 -0.77 -2.09 -6.64
N SER A 86 -0.13 -2.69 -5.65
CA SER A 86 -0.75 -3.65 -4.74
C SER A 86 -0.29 -3.50 -3.29
N VAL A 87 -1.14 -3.98 -2.39
CA VAL A 87 -0.80 -4.25 -0.99
C VAL A 87 -0.83 -5.74 -0.78
N LYS A 88 0.23 -6.29 -0.20
CA LYS A 88 0.36 -7.73 0.08
C LYS A 88 0.49 -7.95 1.58
N VAL A 89 -0.20 -8.97 2.10
CA VAL A 89 -0.09 -9.42 3.49
C VAL A 89 0.68 -10.72 3.52
N TRP A 90 1.65 -10.82 4.40
CA TRP A 90 2.51 -11.99 4.62
C TRP A 90 2.29 -12.54 6.02
N ASP A 91 2.18 -13.86 6.16
CA ASP A 91 2.30 -14.53 7.45
C ASP A 91 3.80 -14.75 7.71
N LEU A 92 4.30 -14.37 8.88
CA LEU A 92 5.73 -14.49 9.19
C LEU A 92 6.23 -15.95 9.19
N ASN A 93 5.32 -16.93 9.17
CA ASN A 93 5.64 -18.36 9.05
C ASN A 93 5.54 -18.91 7.62
N MET A 94 5.24 -18.07 6.61
CA MET A 94 5.15 -18.47 5.20
C MET A 94 5.94 -17.48 4.33
N GLU A 95 7.19 -17.80 4.02
CA GLU A 95 8.08 -16.90 3.28
C GLU A 95 7.89 -16.91 1.76
N SER A 96 7.32 -17.98 1.22
CA SER A 96 7.31 -18.26 -0.23
C SER A 96 6.25 -17.49 -1.04
N ARG A 97 5.27 -16.88 -0.36
CA ARG A 97 4.20 -16.09 -0.99
C ARG A 97 3.40 -15.29 0.05
N PRO A 98 2.76 -14.19 -0.35
CA PRO A 98 1.78 -13.53 0.50
C PRO A 98 0.54 -14.40 0.73
N VAL A 99 -0.11 -14.21 1.88
CA VAL A 99 -1.39 -14.84 2.23
C VAL A 99 -2.58 -14.07 1.64
N GLU A 100 -2.42 -12.77 1.37
CA GLU A 100 -3.42 -11.93 0.72
C GLU A 100 -2.74 -10.92 -0.21
N THR A 101 -3.36 -10.66 -1.37
CA THR A 101 -2.90 -9.63 -2.32
C THR A 101 -4.09 -8.77 -2.73
N HIS A 102 -4.02 -7.49 -2.42
CA HIS A 102 -5.06 -6.49 -2.62
C HIS A 102 -4.64 -5.51 -3.72
N GLN A 103 -5.39 -5.47 -4.82
CA GLN A 103 -5.10 -4.58 -5.94
C GLN A 103 -5.58 -3.15 -5.65
N VAL A 104 -4.65 -2.19 -5.59
CA VAL A 104 -4.98 -0.80 -5.22
C VAL A 104 -5.52 -0.05 -6.42
N HIS A 105 -4.75 0.00 -7.51
CA HIS A 105 -5.11 0.76 -8.70
C HIS A 105 -4.63 0.06 -9.98
N GLU A 106 -5.00 -1.20 -10.13
CA GLU A 106 -4.67 -2.03 -11.30
C GLU A 106 -5.12 -1.41 -12.64
N TYR A 107 -6.12 -0.53 -12.60
CA TYR A 107 -6.55 0.26 -13.76
C TYR A 107 -5.45 1.21 -14.31
N LEU A 108 -4.34 1.39 -13.59
CA LEU A 108 -3.16 2.14 -14.04
C LEU A 108 -2.14 1.29 -14.78
N ARG A 109 -2.27 -0.04 -14.81
CA ARG A 109 -1.29 -0.93 -15.47
C ARG A 109 -1.09 -0.58 -16.95
N GLY A 110 -2.16 -0.20 -17.65
CA GLY A 110 -2.09 0.25 -19.04
C GLY A 110 -1.48 1.64 -19.24
N LYS A 111 -1.17 2.37 -18.16
CA LYS A 111 -0.62 3.74 -18.15
C LYS A 111 0.80 3.82 -17.59
N LEU A 112 1.45 2.68 -17.30
CA LEU A 112 2.79 2.65 -16.70
C LEU A 112 3.84 3.43 -17.50
N CYS A 113 3.76 3.40 -18.82
CA CYS A 113 4.67 4.20 -19.68
C CYS A 113 4.53 5.70 -19.41
N SER A 114 3.30 6.24 -19.48
CA SER A 114 3.05 7.66 -19.18
C SER A 114 3.33 8.04 -17.72
N LEU A 115 3.14 7.12 -16.79
CA LEU A 115 3.43 7.35 -15.37
C LEU A 115 4.94 7.37 -15.12
N TYR A 116 5.72 6.59 -15.89
CA TYR A 116 7.17 6.59 -15.84
C TYR A 116 7.76 7.89 -16.41
N GLU A 117 7.22 8.38 -17.52
CA GLU A 117 7.65 9.66 -18.12
C GLU A 117 7.43 10.88 -17.20
N ASN A 118 6.49 10.79 -16.26
CA ASN A 118 6.17 11.85 -15.30
C ASN A 118 6.61 11.53 -13.86
N ASP A 119 7.52 10.56 -13.68
CA ASP A 119 8.06 10.10 -12.39
C ASP A 119 7.03 9.60 -11.35
N CYS A 120 5.75 9.49 -11.72
CA CYS A 120 4.67 9.07 -10.82
C CYS A 120 4.85 7.62 -10.35
N VAL A 121 5.43 6.74 -11.19
CA VAL A 121 5.74 5.35 -10.80
C VAL A 121 6.69 5.22 -9.60
N PHE A 122 7.42 6.29 -9.25
CA PHE A 122 8.32 6.33 -8.11
C PHE A 122 7.68 6.91 -6.84
N ASP A 123 6.40 7.26 -6.89
CA ASP A 123 5.66 7.70 -5.71
C ASP A 123 5.61 6.58 -4.65
N LYS A 124 5.98 6.93 -3.42
CA LYS A 124 6.03 6.00 -2.28
C LYS A 124 4.75 6.14 -1.46
N PHE A 125 3.82 5.20 -1.66
CA PHE A 125 2.57 5.16 -0.92
C PHE A 125 2.74 4.40 0.39
N GLU A 126 2.27 4.97 1.49
CA GLU A 126 2.23 4.27 2.77
C GLU A 126 0.97 3.41 2.90
N CYS A 127 1.01 2.47 3.83
CA CYS A 127 -0.11 1.63 4.19
C CYS A 127 -0.23 1.52 5.71
N CYS A 128 -1.44 1.25 6.22
CA CYS A 128 -1.64 1.08 7.65
C CYS A 128 -2.75 0.07 7.95
N TRP A 129 -2.61 -0.59 9.11
CA TRP A 129 -3.60 -1.48 9.70
C TRP A 129 -4.62 -0.68 10.50
N ASN A 130 -5.85 -1.17 10.59
CA ASN A 130 -6.73 -0.77 11.69
C ASN A 130 -6.30 -1.46 13.01
N GLY A 131 -6.81 -0.98 14.14
CA GLY A 131 -6.48 -1.52 15.47
C GLY A 131 -6.51 -3.05 15.60
N PRO A 132 -7.60 -3.74 15.20
CA PRO A 132 -7.72 -5.20 15.30
C PRO A 132 -7.06 -5.98 14.14
N ASP A 133 -6.27 -5.33 13.27
CA ASP A 133 -5.66 -5.91 12.07
C ASP A 133 -6.66 -6.50 11.05
N SER A 134 -7.96 -6.19 11.15
CA SER A 134 -9.01 -6.74 10.29
C SER A 134 -9.21 -5.97 8.98
N ALA A 135 -8.67 -4.75 8.88
CA ALA A 135 -8.77 -3.90 7.71
C ALA A 135 -7.45 -3.18 7.45
N ILE A 136 -7.24 -2.84 6.18
CA ILE A 136 -6.05 -2.18 5.67
C ILE A 136 -6.49 -0.88 4.98
N MET A 137 -5.70 0.18 5.13
CA MET A 137 -5.87 1.42 4.38
C MET A 137 -4.58 1.79 3.66
N THR A 138 -4.72 2.37 2.47
CA THR A 138 -3.58 2.91 1.71
C THR A 138 -4.04 3.96 0.69
N GLY A 139 -3.12 4.82 0.26
CA GLY A 139 -3.40 5.90 -0.67
C GLY A 139 -3.32 5.53 -2.15
N SER A 140 -3.79 6.46 -2.99
CA SER A 140 -3.76 6.42 -4.45
C SER A 140 -3.82 7.86 -5.02
N TYR A 141 -4.03 7.97 -6.33
CA TYR A 141 -4.14 9.24 -7.06
C TYR A 141 -5.55 9.83 -7.01
N ASN A 142 -5.71 11.04 -7.52
CA ASN A 142 -6.95 11.82 -7.52
C ASN A 142 -7.55 12.02 -6.10
N ASN A 143 -6.69 12.18 -5.09
CA ASN A 143 -7.07 12.19 -3.67
C ASN A 143 -7.87 10.95 -3.24
N PHE A 144 -7.64 9.82 -3.90
CA PHE A 144 -8.25 8.56 -3.50
C PHE A 144 -7.43 7.85 -2.46
N PHE A 145 -8.13 7.22 -1.52
CA PHE A 145 -7.58 6.22 -0.64
C PHE A 145 -8.49 5.00 -0.68
N ARG A 146 -7.90 3.85 -0.39
CA ARG A 146 -8.59 2.56 -0.43
C ARG A 146 -8.57 1.93 0.93
N MET A 147 -9.66 1.24 1.23
CA MET A 147 -9.80 0.42 2.42
C MET A 147 -10.18 -0.98 2.00
N PHE A 148 -9.51 -1.97 2.58
CA PHE A 148 -9.71 -3.40 2.31
C PHE A 148 -10.09 -4.09 3.62
N ASP A 149 -11.25 -4.72 3.66
CA ASP A 149 -11.67 -5.57 4.78
C ASP A 149 -11.20 -7.00 4.52
N ARG A 150 -10.35 -7.51 5.41
CA ARG A 150 -9.68 -8.81 5.24
C ARG A 150 -10.63 -9.98 5.45
N ASN A 151 -11.65 -9.80 6.29
CA ASN A 151 -12.58 -10.86 6.66
C ASN A 151 -13.63 -11.08 5.57
N THR A 152 -14.20 -9.98 5.07
CA THR A 152 -15.26 -9.99 4.06
C THR A 152 -14.72 -9.95 2.63
N ARG A 153 -13.42 -9.65 2.45
CA ARG A 153 -12.77 -9.43 1.15
C ARG A 153 -13.46 -8.36 0.31
N ARG A 154 -14.05 -7.37 0.99
CA ARG A 154 -14.65 -6.20 0.35
C ARG A 154 -13.67 -5.05 0.40
N ASP A 155 -13.68 -4.25 -0.66
CA ASP A 155 -12.88 -3.06 -0.76
C ASP A 155 -13.73 -1.84 -1.14
N VAL A 156 -13.25 -0.67 -0.77
CA VAL A 156 -13.88 0.61 -1.11
C VAL A 156 -12.82 1.64 -1.47
N THR A 157 -13.11 2.45 -2.49
CA THR A 157 -12.35 3.67 -2.80
C THR A 157 -13.12 4.87 -2.31
N LEU A 158 -12.46 5.72 -1.54
CA LEU A 158 -13.00 6.97 -1.01
C LEU A 158 -12.15 8.14 -1.50
N GLU A 159 -12.69 9.35 -1.42
CA GLU A 159 -12.06 10.58 -1.92
C GLU A 159 -11.93 11.61 -0.80
N ALA A 160 -10.73 12.15 -0.61
CA ALA A 160 -10.46 13.25 0.30
C ALA A 160 -10.54 14.60 -0.46
N SER A 161 -11.74 15.17 -0.53
CA SER A 161 -11.96 16.48 -1.16
C SER A 161 -12.93 17.34 -0.37
N ARG A 162 -12.56 18.61 -0.15
CA ARG A 162 -13.37 19.62 0.56
C ARG A 162 -14.68 19.94 -0.16
N GLU A 163 -14.70 19.85 -1.49
CA GLU A 163 -15.87 20.16 -2.30
C GLU A 163 -16.93 19.05 -2.21
N SER A 164 -16.48 17.79 -2.09
CA SER A 164 -17.35 16.62 -1.98
C SER A 164 -17.66 16.21 -0.54
N SER A 165 -16.86 16.66 0.45
CA SER A 165 -17.07 16.37 1.88
C SER A 165 -17.48 17.62 2.67
N ARG A 166 -18.78 17.80 2.89
CA ARG A 166 -19.28 18.76 3.90
C ARG A 166 -18.97 18.22 5.30
N PRO A 167 -18.85 19.08 6.33
CA PRO A 167 -18.69 18.61 7.71
C PRO A 167 -19.75 17.58 8.08
N ARG A 168 -19.33 16.42 8.60
CA ARG A 168 -20.19 15.27 8.98
C ARG A 168 -20.96 14.61 7.83
N ALA A 169 -20.62 14.90 6.58
CA ALA A 169 -21.18 14.18 5.43
C ALA A 169 -20.55 12.78 5.34
N SER A 170 -21.37 11.79 5.03
CA SER A 170 -20.90 10.45 4.73
C SER A 170 -20.13 10.45 3.40
N LEU A 171 -18.96 9.83 3.40
CA LEU A 171 -18.17 9.64 2.18
C LEU A 171 -18.92 8.72 1.22
N LYS A 172 -18.85 9.04 -0.07
CA LYS A 172 -19.45 8.23 -1.12
C LYS A 172 -18.35 7.40 -1.80
N PRO A 173 -18.57 6.09 -1.99
CA PRO A 173 -17.67 5.26 -2.77
C PRO A 173 -17.45 5.81 -4.18
N ARG A 174 -16.20 5.81 -4.63
CA ARG A 174 -15.80 6.14 -6.00
C ARG A 174 -15.46 4.88 -6.77
N ARG A 175 -15.73 4.87 -8.07
CA ARG A 175 -15.34 3.78 -8.97
C ARG A 175 -14.61 4.35 -10.17
N VAL A 176 -13.45 3.76 -10.46
CA VAL A 176 -12.63 4.10 -11.61
C VAL A 176 -12.82 3.03 -12.68
N CYS A 177 -13.05 3.46 -13.92
CA CYS A 177 -13.27 2.55 -15.05
C CYS A 177 -12.10 2.62 -16.05
N PRO A 178 -11.45 1.49 -16.36
CA PRO A 178 -10.30 1.44 -17.27
C PRO A 178 -10.66 1.59 -18.77
N GLY A 179 -11.94 1.75 -19.11
CA GLY A 179 -12.42 2.00 -20.48
C GLY A 179 -13.86 1.51 -20.69
N GLY A 180 -14.63 2.17 -21.56
CA GLY A 180 -16.00 1.76 -21.95
C GLY A 180 -17.08 2.84 -21.74
N ARG A 181 -18.37 2.45 -21.94
CA ARG A 181 -19.52 3.34 -21.70
C ARG A 181 -19.59 3.73 -20.23
N ARG A 182 -19.17 4.96 -19.94
CA ARG A 182 -19.21 5.59 -18.62
C ARG A 182 -20.63 5.54 -18.03
N LYS A 183 -20.79 4.96 -16.85
CA LYS A 183 -22.01 5.17 -16.05
C LYS A 183 -21.94 6.55 -15.39
N LYS A 184 -23.11 7.08 -15.02
CA LYS A 184 -23.33 8.47 -14.58
C LYS A 184 -22.44 8.93 -13.39
N ASP A 185 -21.85 8.00 -12.62
CA ASP A 185 -21.03 8.29 -11.44
C ASP A 185 -19.62 7.66 -11.47
N GLU A 186 -19.20 7.10 -12.61
CA GLU A 186 -17.87 6.50 -12.78
C GLU A 186 -16.86 7.53 -13.31
N ILE A 187 -15.61 7.39 -12.85
CA ILE A 187 -14.49 8.27 -13.19
C ILE A 187 -13.60 7.52 -14.20
N SER A 188 -13.30 8.17 -15.32
CA SER A 188 -12.38 7.60 -16.32
C SER A 188 -10.95 7.64 -15.78
N VAL A 189 -10.15 6.62 -16.10
CA VAL A 189 -8.70 6.62 -15.82
C VAL A 189 -8.02 7.85 -16.44
N ASP A 190 -8.45 8.28 -17.62
CA ASP A 190 -7.89 9.46 -18.31
C ASP A 190 -8.25 10.79 -17.64
N SER A 191 -9.18 10.79 -16.69
CA SER A 191 -9.60 11.98 -15.94
C SER A 191 -8.99 12.05 -14.54
N LEU A 192 -8.09 11.13 -14.19
CA LEU A 192 -7.42 11.14 -12.89
C LEU A 192 -6.37 12.24 -12.84
N ASP A 193 -6.35 12.98 -11.73
CA ASP A 193 -5.32 13.95 -11.42
C ASP A 193 -4.19 13.29 -10.63
N PHE A 194 -3.05 13.07 -11.28
CA PHE A 194 -1.87 12.43 -10.69
C PHE A 194 -1.09 13.35 -9.74
N ASN A 195 -1.32 14.67 -9.77
CA ASN A 195 -0.74 15.59 -8.78
C ASN A 195 -1.44 15.50 -7.42
N LYS A 196 -2.70 15.04 -7.43
CA LYS A 196 -3.50 14.79 -6.23
C LYS A 196 -3.23 13.39 -5.70
N LYS A 197 -2.14 13.21 -4.98
CA LYS A 197 -1.74 11.93 -4.40
C LYS A 197 -1.90 11.92 -2.89
N ILE A 198 -2.46 10.83 -2.36
CA ILE A 198 -2.45 10.54 -0.92
C ILE A 198 -1.27 9.60 -0.69
N LEU A 199 -0.17 10.12 -0.16
CA LEU A 199 1.01 9.33 0.16
C LEU A 199 1.02 8.86 1.60
N HIS A 200 0.49 9.69 2.51
CA HIS A 200 0.50 9.46 3.95
C HIS A 200 -0.91 9.27 4.49
N THR A 201 -1.09 8.19 5.25
CA THR A 201 -2.35 7.88 5.92
C THR A 201 -2.09 7.26 7.28
N ALA A 202 -2.93 7.55 8.25
CA ALA A 202 -2.87 6.95 9.58
C ALA A 202 -4.24 6.43 10.01
N TRP A 203 -4.25 5.34 10.76
CA TRP A 203 -5.45 4.82 11.42
C TRP A 203 -5.26 4.89 12.93
N HIS A 204 -6.26 5.36 13.65
CA HIS A 204 -6.26 5.35 15.11
C HIS A 204 -6.15 3.90 15.64
N PRO A 205 -5.31 3.64 16.66
CA PRO A 205 -5.02 2.27 17.10
C PRO A 205 -6.21 1.57 17.79
N ALA A 206 -7.20 2.32 18.27
CA ALA A 206 -8.33 1.77 19.03
C ALA A 206 -9.71 2.12 18.46
N ASP A 207 -9.79 3.13 17.59
CA ASP A 207 -11.07 3.69 17.13
C ASP A 207 -11.13 3.73 15.60
N ASN A 208 -12.35 3.77 15.06
CA ASN A 208 -12.58 3.96 13.63
C ASN A 208 -12.41 5.42 13.23
N VAL A 209 -11.21 5.95 13.47
CA VAL A 209 -10.78 7.30 13.10
C VAL A 209 -9.57 7.17 12.19
N ILE A 210 -9.61 7.81 11.03
CA ILE A 210 -8.53 7.82 10.05
C ILE A 210 -8.09 9.25 9.76
N ALA A 211 -6.79 9.42 9.54
CA ALA A 211 -6.16 10.65 9.13
C ALA A 211 -5.59 10.47 7.72
N VAL A 212 -5.95 11.38 6.80
CA VAL A 212 -5.57 11.31 5.40
C VAL A 212 -4.97 12.65 4.98
N ALA A 213 -3.69 12.67 4.62
CA ALA A 213 -3.02 13.85 4.11
C ALA A 213 -3.22 13.96 2.59
N ALA A 214 -3.81 15.05 2.12
CA ALA A 214 -4.00 15.31 0.69
C ALA A 214 -3.50 16.71 0.34
N THR A 215 -2.38 16.76 -0.38
CA THR A 215 -1.68 17.99 -0.80
C THR A 215 -1.47 18.97 0.37
N ASN A 216 -2.39 19.92 0.58
CA ASN A 216 -2.29 21.00 1.57
C ASN A 216 -3.24 20.82 2.77
N ASN A 217 -4.01 19.73 2.82
CA ASN A 217 -5.04 19.51 3.84
C ASN A 217 -4.81 18.20 4.57
N LEU A 218 -5.10 18.20 5.87
CA LEU A 218 -5.24 16.99 6.68
C LEU A 218 -6.73 16.73 6.93
N TYR A 219 -7.23 15.61 6.41
CA TYR A 219 -8.60 15.17 6.63
C TYR A 219 -8.66 14.20 7.78
N ILE A 220 -9.65 14.36 8.66
CA ILE A 220 -9.96 13.42 9.72
C ILE A 220 -11.36 12.88 9.43
N PHE A 221 -11.44 11.57 9.22
CA PHE A 221 -12.71 10.87 9.05
C PHE A 221 -12.93 9.96 10.24
N GLN A 222 -14.16 9.88 10.72
CA GLN A 222 -14.57 9.01 11.80
C GLN A 222 -15.90 8.37 11.47
N ASP A 223 -16.10 7.13 11.90
CA ASP A 223 -17.44 6.55 11.90
C ASP A 223 -18.37 7.37 12.82
N LYS A 224 -19.67 7.34 12.50
CA LYS A 224 -20.67 7.86 13.43
C LYS A 224 -20.72 6.94 14.63
N VAL A 225 -20.12 7.38 15.73
CA VAL A 225 -20.39 6.82 17.05
C VAL A 225 -21.86 7.13 17.35
N ASN A 226 -22.70 6.10 17.45
CA ASN A 226 -24.08 6.23 17.90
C ASN A 226 -24.13 6.60 19.38
#